data_AF-A0A8S2X9G5-F1
#
_entry.id   AF-A0A8S2X9G5-F1
#
_cell.length_a   1.000
_cell.length_b   1.000
_cell.length_c   1.000
_cell.angle_alpha   90.00
_cell.angle_beta   90.00
_cell.angle_gamma   90.00
#
_symmetry.space_group_name_H-M   'P 1'
#
loop_
_entity.id
_entity.type
_entity.pdbx_description
1 polymer ?
#
loop_
_entity_poly.entity_id
_entity_poly.type
_entity_poly.pdbx_seq_one_letter_code
_entity_poly.pdbx_strand_id
1 'polypeptide(L)' 'MESIIESPSVVVCRCSPTQKAIVVDLLKKYRNKKVRVCAIGDGGNDVSMIQSAYVGIGIVGKK' A
#
# COMPACT_ATOMS: atom_id res chain seq x y z
N MET A 1 -11.41 4.29 8.97
CA MET A 1 -9.98 4.48 8.66
C MET A 1 -9.17 4.61 9.93
N GLU A 2 -9.66 5.31 10.95
CA GLU A 2 -9.07 5.28 12.31
C GLU A 2 -8.86 3.84 12.80
N SER A 3 -9.88 2.99 12.67
CA SER A 3 -9.79 1.56 13.02
C SER A 3 -8.72 0.75 12.25
N ILE A 4 -8.36 1.15 11.02
CA ILE A 4 -7.33 0.46 10.21
C ILE A 4 -5.94 0.71 10.80
N ILE A 5 -5.74 1.88 11.40
CA ILE A 5 -4.43 2.37 11.82
C ILE A 5 -4.18 2.08 13.31
N GLU A 6 -5.26 1.86 14.06
CA GLU A 6 -5.24 1.34 15.43
C GLU A 6 -5.10 -0.18 15.48
N SER A 7 -5.49 -0.89 14.42
CA SER A 7 -5.31 -2.34 14.32
C SER A 7 -3.84 -2.69 14.02
N PRO A 8 -3.24 -3.68 14.72
CA PRO A 8 -1.92 -4.19 14.37
C PRO A 8 -1.84 -4.83 12.98
N SER A 9 -2.97 -5.30 12.43
CA SER A 9 -3.04 -5.95 11.12
C SER A 9 -4.40 -5.73 10.45
N VAL A 10 -4.39 -5.59 9.12
CA VAL A 10 -5.58 -5.37 8.30
C VAL A 10 -5.43 -6.17 7.00
N VAL A 11 -6.50 -6.85 6.61
CA VAL A 11 -6.61 -7.54 5.31
C VAL A 11 -7.58 -6.77 4.44
N VAL A 12 -7.17 -6.50 3.19
CA VAL A 12 -8.04 -5.91 2.17
C VAL A 12 -8.08 -6.87 0.99
N CYS A 13 -9.27 -7.18 0.48
CA CYS A 13 -9.46 -8.19 -0.56
C CYS A 13 -10.30 -7.63 -1.72
N ARG A 14 -10.20 -8.28 -2.89
CA ARG A 14 -10.92 -7.91 -4.13
C ARG A 14 -10.71 -6.44 -4.56
N CYS A 15 -9.51 -5.89 -4.34
CA CYS A 15 -9.19 -4.52 -4.73
C CYS A 15 -8.77 -4.41 -6.20
N SER A 16 -9.23 -3.35 -6.88
CA SER A 16 -8.66 -2.92 -8.15
C SER A 16 -7.24 -2.34 -7.95
N PRO A 17 -6.40 -2.30 -9.01
CA PRO A 17 -5.07 -1.66 -8.92
C PRO A 17 -5.13 -0.23 -8.37
N THR A 18 -6.14 0.56 -8.77
CA THR A 18 -6.36 1.92 -8.27
C THR A 18 -6.70 1.94 -6.77
N GLN A 19 -7.54 1.01 -6.31
CA GLN A 19 -7.90 0.93 -4.89
C GLN A 19 -6.69 0.59 -4.01
N LYS A 20 -5.77 -0.26 -4.48
CA LYS A 20 -4.51 -0.53 -3.77
C LYS A 20 -3.67 0.75 -3.57
N ALA A 21 -3.55 1.59 -4.59
CA ALA A 21 -2.84 2.87 -4.50
C ALA A 21 -3.52 3.85 -3.53
N ILE A 22 -4.86 3.92 -3.57
CA ILE A 22 -5.65 4.77 -2.67
C ILE A 22 -5.37 4.42 -1.20
N VAL A 23 -5.26 3.14 -0.85
CA VAL A 23 -4.92 2.71 0.52
C VAL A 23 -3.58 3.28 0.96
N VAL A 24 -2.55 3.21 0.11
CA VAL A 24 -1.22 3.77 0.39
C VAL A 24 -1.30 5.29 0.60
N ASP A 25 -1.99 6.01 -0.29
CA ASP A 25 -2.15 7.46 -0.20
C ASP A 25 -2.86 7.90 1.09
N LEU A 26 -3.86 7.13 1.53
CA LEU A 26 -4.57 7.39 2.77
C LEU A 26 -3.69 7.18 4.00
N LEU A 27 -2.88 6.12 4.01
CA LEU A 27 -1.93 5.86 5.10
C LEU A 27 -0.87 6.96 5.22
N LYS A 28 -0.37 7.48 4.09
CA LYS A 28 0.58 8.62 4.08
C LYS A 28 -0.02 9.92 4.63
N LYS A 29 -1.32 10.14 4.41
CA LYS A 29 -2.04 11.37 4.83
C LYS A 29 -2.51 11.33 6.28
N TYR A 30 -2.33 10.21 6.99
CA TYR A 30 -2.81 10.08 8.36
C TYR A 30 -2.05 11.02 9.30
N ARG A 31 -2.76 12.03 9.81
CA ARG A 31 -2.16 13.29 10.29
C ARG A 31 -1.46 13.23 11.64
N ASN A 32 -1.69 12.19 12.46
CA ASN A 32 -1.22 12.21 13.85
C ASN A 32 0.12 11.50 14.06
N LYS A 33 0.68 10.85 13.03
CA LYS A 33 1.99 10.18 13.11
C LYS A 33 2.76 10.39 11.81
N LYS A 34 4.06 10.68 11.89
CA LYS A 34 4.95 10.61 10.72
C LYS A 34 5.11 9.13 10.34
N VAL A 35 4.25 8.65 9.44
CA VAL A 35 4.29 7.27 8.93
C VAL A 35 5.04 7.22 7.61
N ARG A 36 5.97 6.27 7.46
CA ARG A 36 6.56 5.91 6.17
C ARG A 36 5.93 4.62 5.70
N VAL A 37 5.30 4.66 4.54
CA VAL A 37 4.65 3.51 3.90
C VAL A 37 5.61 2.89 2.89
N CYS A 38 5.80 1.58 3.00
CA CYS A 38 6.46 0.73 2.02
C CYS A 38 5.41 -0.13 1.32
N ALA A 39 5.51 -0.30 0.00
CA ALA A 39 4.65 -1.17 -0.77
C ALA A 39 5.50 -2.18 -1.56
N ILE A 40 5.07 -3.44 -1.54
CA ILE A 40 5.75 -4.55 -2.21
C ILE A 40 4.76 -5.28 -3.13
N GLY A 41 5.23 -5.70 -4.30
CA GLY A 41 4.43 -6.47 -5.25
C GLY A 41 5.29 -7.07 -6.37
N ASP A 42 4.72 -8.01 -7.10
CA ASP A 42 5.39 -8.85 -8.09
C ASP A 42 4.79 -8.72 -9.51
N GLY A 43 3.65 -8.05 -9.65
CA GLY A 43 2.91 -7.98 -10.90
C GLY A 43 2.37 -6.61 -11.27
N GLY A 44 1.83 -6.50 -12.49
CA GLY A 44 1.28 -5.25 -13.04
C GLY A 44 0.18 -4.62 -12.19
N ASN A 45 -0.56 -5.42 -11.41
CA ASN A 45 -1.62 -4.96 -10.52
C ASN A 45 -1.13 -4.16 -9.32
N ASP A 46 0.17 -4.24 -9.00
CA ASP A 46 0.77 -3.60 -7.84
C ASP A 46 1.57 -2.35 -8.20
N VAL A 47 1.80 -2.08 -9.48
CA VAL A 47 2.62 -0.95 -9.96
C VAL A 47 2.15 0.38 -9.38
N SER A 48 0.86 0.69 -9.46
CA SER A 48 0.31 1.95 -8.94
C SER A 48 0.45 2.06 -7.42
N MET A 49 0.34 0.95 -6.70
CA MET A 49 0.53 0.89 -5.24
C MET A 49 2.01 1.12 -4.87
N ILE A 50 2.92 0.46 -5.57
CA ILE A 50 4.38 0.59 -5.42
C ILE A 50 4.83 2.03 -5.68
N GLN A 51 4.35 2.65 -6.76
CA GLN A 51 4.69 4.03 -7.13
C GLN A 51 4.10 5.08 -6.17
N SER A 52 2.97 4.79 -5.53
CA SER A 52 2.39 5.70 -4.53
C SER A 52 3.16 5.66 -3.21
N ALA A 53 3.85 4.58 -2.86
CA ALA A 53 4.56 4.48 -1.58
C ALA A 53 5.80 5.39 -1.50
N TYR A 54 6.28 5.66 -0.29
CA TYR A 54 7.57 6.34 -0.12
C TYR A 54 8.73 5.43 -0.53
N VAL A 55 8.58 4.12 -0.31
CA VAL A 55 9.50 3.08 -0.76
C VAL A 55 8.69 2.01 -1.49
N GLY A 56 9.03 1.78 -2.75
CA GLY A 56 8.46 0.74 -3.58
C GLY A 56 9.42 -0.42 -3.76
N ILE A 57 8.94 -1.65 -3.59
CA ILE A 57 9.74 -2.87 -3.75
C ILE A 57 9.07 -3.76 -4.81
N GLY A 58 9.74 -3.95 -5.94
CA GLY A 58 9.34 -4.91 -6.96
C GLY A 58 10.00 -6.26 -6.70
N ILE A 59 9.20 -7.33 -6.69
CA ILE A 59 9.71 -8.70 -6.65
C ILE A 59 9.91 -9.18 -8.09
N VAL A 60 11.11 -9.64 -8.41
CA VAL A 60 11.40 -10.24 -9.72
C VAL A 60 10.82 -11.64 -9.76
N GLY A 61 9.91 -11.88 -10.71
CA GLY A 61 9.36 -13.21 -10.98
C GLY A 61 10.42 -14.18 -11.50
N LYS A 62 10.24 -15.47 -11.22
CA LYS A 62 11.06 -16.52 -11.84
C LYS A 62 10.55 -16.77 -13.27
N LYS A 63 11.50 -16.88 -14.21
CA LYS A 63 11.24 -17.47 -15.53
C LYS A 63 11.25 -18.99 -15.41
#